data_AF-A0A3D3W3T2-F1
#
_entry.id   AF-A0A3D3W3T2-F1
#
_cell.length_a   1.000
_cell.length_b   1.000
_cell.length_c   1.000
_cell.angle_alpha   90.00
_cell.angle_beta   90.00
_cell.angle_gamma   90.00
#
_symmetry.space_group_name_H-M   'P 1'
#
loop_
_entity.id
_entity.type
_entity.pdbx_description
1 polymer ?
#
loop_
_entity_poly.entity_id
_entity_poly.type
_entity_poly.pdbx_seq_one_letter_code
_entity_poly.pdbx_strand_id
1 'polypeptide(L)'
;WARHWLDVVRFGESNGFEYDEPRDNAWPYRNWLIDAFNQDLPYDQFVRLQIAGDLLQPQDPAAAAASGFLVAGAHNTTLPSSER
;
A
#
# COMPACT_ATOMS: atom_id res chain seq x y z
N TRP A 1 1.66 -12.99 -10.56
CA TRP A 1 1.91 -13.10 -9.11
C TRP A 1 1.42 -11.90 -8.32
N ALA A 2 1.70 -10.65 -8.74
CA ALA A 2 1.32 -9.43 -8.00
C ALA A 2 -0.14 -9.41 -7.48
N ARG A 3 -1.11 -9.87 -8.28
CA ARG A 3 -2.52 -10.00 -7.84
C ARG A 3 -2.68 -10.79 -6.54
N HIS A 4 -2.01 -11.94 -6.42
CA HIS A 4 -2.11 -12.74 -5.21
C HIS A 4 -1.45 -12.04 -4.00
N TRP A 5 -0.43 -11.22 -4.23
CA TRP A 5 0.14 -10.42 -3.15
C TRP A 5 -0.83 -9.32 -2.70
N LEU A 6 -1.54 -8.66 -3.64
CA LEU A 6 -2.62 -7.72 -3.31
C LEU A 6 -3.70 -8.38 -2.44
N ASP A 7 -4.03 -9.65 -2.71
CA ASP A 7 -4.99 -10.41 -1.90
C ASP A 7 -4.46 -10.65 -0.48
N VAL A 8 -3.16 -10.98 -0.32
CA VAL A 8 -2.52 -11.22 0.99
C VAL A 8 -2.53 -9.96 1.85
N VAL A 9 -2.16 -8.83 1.27
CA VAL A 9 -2.08 -7.54 1.99
C VAL A 9 -3.43 -6.85 2.14
N ARG A 10 -4.51 -7.48 1.66
CA ARG A 10 -5.89 -6.97 1.70
C ARG A 10 -6.05 -5.61 1.03
N PHE A 11 -5.29 -5.39 -0.05
CA PHE A 11 -5.34 -4.13 -0.78
C PHE A 11 -6.74 -3.89 -1.36
N GLY A 12 -7.26 -2.69 -1.12
CA GLY A 12 -8.46 -2.16 -1.75
C GLY A 12 -8.27 -0.69 -2.12
N GLU A 13 -8.98 -0.24 -3.16
CA GLU A 13 -9.05 1.19 -3.53
C GLU A 13 -10.15 1.94 -2.76
N SER A 14 -10.59 1.38 -1.63
CA SER A 14 -11.52 1.97 -0.69
C SER A 14 -11.07 1.70 0.74
N ASN A 15 -11.73 2.33 1.71
CA ASN A 15 -11.40 2.17 3.12
C ASN A 15 -11.62 0.74 3.63
N GLY A 16 -12.50 -0.04 2.99
CA GLY A 16 -12.79 -1.41 3.36
C GLY A 16 -13.46 -1.52 4.73
N PHE A 17 -14.13 -0.45 5.19
CA PHE A 17 -14.71 -0.34 6.52
C PHE A 17 -15.95 0.55 6.53
N GLU A 18 -17.00 0.16 7.28
CA GLU A 18 -18.30 0.84 7.51
C GLU A 18 -18.82 1.80 6.41
N TYR A 19 -18.29 3.02 6.31
CA TYR A 19 -18.70 4.02 5.31
C TYR A 19 -18.07 3.82 3.92
N ASP A 20 -17.05 2.97 3.82
CA ASP A 20 -16.32 2.50 2.64
C ASP A 20 -16.03 3.58 1.59
N GLU A 21 -15.36 4.64 2.01
CA GLU A 21 -14.98 5.75 1.13
C GLU A 21 -13.83 5.34 0.18
N PRO A 22 -13.77 5.91 -1.04
CA PRO A 22 -12.69 5.64 -1.99
C PRO A 22 -11.34 6.18 -1.47
N ARG A 23 -10.26 5.48 -1.84
CA ARG A 23 -8.87 5.91 -1.64
C ARG A 23 -8.23 6.27 -2.98
N ASP A 24 -8.45 7.51 -3.40
CA ASP A 24 -8.04 8.00 -4.74
C ASP A 24 -6.52 7.91 -5.00
N ASN A 25 -5.71 7.77 -3.96
CA ASN A 25 -4.25 7.67 -4.02
C ASN A 25 -3.71 6.28 -3.64
N ALA A 26 -4.53 5.22 -3.61
CA ALA A 26 -4.06 3.86 -3.32
C ALA A 26 -3.35 3.18 -4.51
N TRP A 27 -3.69 3.59 -5.74
CA TRP A 27 -3.16 2.99 -6.98
C TRP A 27 -1.63 3.01 -7.17
N PRO A 28 -0.84 3.97 -6.64
CA PRO A 28 0.62 3.96 -6.80
C PRO A 28 1.27 2.72 -6.20
N TYR A 29 0.80 2.24 -5.04
CA TYR A 29 1.29 1.00 -4.43
C TYR A 29 0.97 -0.21 -5.31
N ARG A 30 -0.26 -0.29 -5.85
CA ARG A 30 -0.65 -1.36 -6.79
C ARG A 30 0.27 -1.40 -8.01
N ASN A 31 0.52 -0.24 -8.62
CA ASN A 31 1.37 -0.16 -9.81
C ASN A 31 2.82 -0.54 -9.47
N TRP A 32 3.38 0.01 -8.39
CA TRP A 32 4.71 -0.37 -7.91
C TRP A 32 4.84 -1.88 -7.70
N LEU A 33 3.83 -2.51 -7.09
CA LEU A 33 3.82 -3.94 -6.85
C LEU A 33 3.83 -4.75 -8.15
N ILE A 34 2.99 -4.37 -9.12
CA ILE A 34 2.96 -4.99 -10.45
C ILE A 34 4.35 -4.90 -11.10
N ASP A 35 4.97 -3.72 -11.06
CA ASP A 35 6.29 -3.48 -11.65
C ASP A 35 7.40 -4.27 -10.93
N ALA A 36 7.39 -4.30 -9.60
CA ALA A 36 8.37 -5.05 -8.80
C ALA A 36 8.34 -6.56 -9.11
N PHE A 37 7.15 -7.14 -9.28
CA PHE A 37 7.01 -8.53 -9.69
C PHE A 37 7.41 -8.76 -11.16
N ASN A 38 7.09 -7.84 -12.07
CA ASN A 38 7.46 -7.97 -13.49
C ASN A 38 8.97 -7.84 -13.71
N GLN A 39 9.68 -7.15 -12.83
CA GLN A 39 11.13 -6.98 -12.85
C GLN A 39 11.88 -8.06 -12.06
N ASP A 40 11.18 -9.06 -11.52
CA ASP A 40 11.74 -10.08 -10.65
C ASP A 40 12.60 -9.48 -9.51
N LEU A 41 12.10 -8.40 -8.90
CA LEU A 41 12.82 -7.71 -7.83
C LEU A 41 13.21 -8.69 -6.72
N PRO A 42 14.50 -8.75 -6.30
CA PRO A 42 14.93 -9.66 -5.25
C PRO A 42 14.09 -9.51 -3.98
N TYR A 43 13.69 -10.64 -3.41
CA TYR A 43 12.72 -10.67 -2.30
C TYR A 43 13.16 -9.85 -1.08
N ASP A 44 14.46 -9.84 -0.77
CA ASP A 44 15.02 -9.04 0.32
C ASP A 44 14.87 -7.53 0.08
N GLN A 45 15.08 -7.08 -1.15
CA GLN A 45 14.86 -5.68 -1.55
C GLN A 45 13.36 -5.34 -1.56
N PHE A 46 12.55 -6.24 -2.12
CA PHE A 46 11.10 -6.09 -2.18
C PHE A 46 10.47 -5.88 -0.79
N VAL A 47 10.86 -6.68 0.20
CA VAL A 47 10.35 -6.53 1.57
C VAL A 47 10.88 -5.25 2.23
N ARG A 48 12.16 -4.91 2.04
CA ARG A 48 12.74 -3.68 2.61
C ARG A 48 12.06 -2.41 2.09
N LEU A 49 11.81 -2.34 0.78
CA LEU A 49 11.12 -1.19 0.19
C LEU A 49 9.68 -1.06 0.67
N GLN A 50 8.98 -2.16 0.94
CA GLN A 50 7.63 -2.11 1.50
C GLN A 50 7.58 -1.59 2.95
N ILE A 51 8.63 -1.81 3.73
CA ILE A 51 8.68 -1.40 5.15
C ILE A 51 9.24 0.02 5.31
N ALA A 52 10.23 0.40 4.50
CA ALA A 52 11.00 1.63 4.69
C ALA A 52 11.50 2.25 3.38
N GLY A 53 10.78 2.07 2.26
CA GLY A 53 11.22 2.56 0.95
C GLY A 53 11.39 4.08 0.91
N ASP A 54 10.50 4.82 1.57
CA ASP A 54 10.58 6.27 1.75
C ASP A 54 11.84 6.72 2.51
N LEU A 55 12.32 5.91 3.47
CA LEU A 55 13.54 6.20 4.23
C LEU A 55 14.81 5.74 3.51
N LEU A 56 14.76 4.57 2.86
CA LEU A 56 15.91 3.98 2.18
C LEU A 56 16.25 4.72 0.88
N GLN A 57 15.25 5.27 0.20
CA GLN A 57 15.39 5.98 -1.07
C GLN A 57 14.48 7.22 -1.09
N PRO A 58 14.77 8.26 -0.28
CA PRO A 58 13.89 9.40 -0.08
C PRO A 58 13.66 10.29 -1.30
N GLN A 59 14.48 10.14 -2.35
CA GLN A 59 14.34 10.86 -3.61
C GLN A 59 13.66 10.03 -4.70
N ASP A 60 13.30 8.77 -4.43
CA ASP A 60 12.62 7.90 -5.37
C ASP A 60 11.12 7.79 -5.03
N PRO A 61 10.22 8.37 -5.84
CA PRO A 61 8.77 8.25 -5.66
C PRO A 61 8.28 6.80 -5.70
N ALA A 62 8.95 5.90 -6.43
CA ALA A 62 8.58 4.49 -6.50
C ALA A 62 8.85 3.80 -5.15
N ALA A 63 9.97 4.13 -4.49
CA ALA A 63 10.27 3.62 -3.15
C ALA A 63 9.31 4.18 -2.09
N ALA A 64 8.89 5.45 -2.23
CA ALA A 64 7.82 5.99 -1.39
C ALA A 64 6.49 5.26 -1.62
N ALA A 65 6.12 4.98 -2.88
CA ALA A 65 4.93 4.21 -3.23
C ALA A 65 4.95 2.79 -2.66
N ALA A 66 6.12 2.14 -2.61
CA ALA A 66 6.30 0.82 -2.00
C ALA A 66 5.84 0.78 -0.53
N SER A 67 6.09 1.86 0.21
CA SER A 67 5.73 2.00 1.62
C SER A 67 4.21 2.08 1.86
N GLY A 68 3.42 2.22 0.78
CA GLY A 68 1.96 2.07 0.81
C GLY A 68 1.49 0.72 1.37
N PHE A 69 2.36 -0.29 1.41
CA PHE A 69 2.14 -1.55 2.12
C PHE A 69 1.64 -1.36 3.56
N LEU A 70 2.20 -0.37 4.28
CA LEU A 70 1.89 -0.11 5.69
C LEU A 70 0.44 0.33 5.92
N VAL A 71 -0.23 0.82 4.87
CA VAL A 71 -1.60 1.34 4.91
C VAL A 71 -2.55 0.56 3.99
N ALA A 72 -2.11 -0.58 3.44
CA ALA A 72 -2.91 -1.36 2.50
C ALA A 72 -4.19 -1.97 3.12
N GLY A 73 -4.20 -2.17 4.45
CA GLY A 73 -5.34 -2.73 5.18
C GLY A 73 -6.52 -1.77 5.35
N ALA A 74 -7.57 -2.25 6.03
CA ALA A 74 -8.77 -1.46 6.30
C ALA A 74 -8.45 -0.20 7.14
N HIS A 75 -9.13 0.90 6.83
CA HIS A 75 -8.93 2.19 7.49
C HIS A 75 -10.24 2.65 8.11
N ASN A 76 -10.22 2.89 9.41
CA ASN A 76 -11.39 3.31 10.15
C ASN A 76 -11.43 4.83 10.28
N THR A 77 -12.39 5.47 9.61
CA THR A 77 -12.65 6.92 9.70
C THR A 77 -13.79 7.27 10.67
N THR A 78 -14.39 6.28 11.35
CA THR A 78 -15.51 6.54 12.27
C THR A 78 -15.02 7.24 13.53
N LEU A 79 -15.51 8.45 13.77
CA LEU A 79 -15.31 9.15 15.04
C LEU A 79 -16.32 8.63 16.08
N PRO A 80 -15.90 8.43 17.35
CA PRO A 80 -16.82 8.13 18.42
C PRO A 80 -17.88 9.22 18.56
N SER A 81 -19.08 8.87 19.00
CA SER A 81 -20.18 9.82 19.22
C SER A 81 -19.86 10.93 20.24
N SER A 82 -18.82 10.75 21.07
CA SER A 82 -18.35 11.76 22.01
C SER A 82 -17.52 12.89 21.37
N GLU A 83 -17.10 12.74 20.11
CA GLU A 83 -16.21 13.66 19.40
C GLU A 83 -16.86 14.33 18.17
N ARG A 84 -18.19 14.19 18.00
CA ARG A 84 -18.99 14.94 17.01
C ARG A 84 -19.63 16.17 17.65
#